data_AF-A0A7X5WY93-F1
#
_entry.id   AF-A0A7X5WY93-F1
#
_cell.length_a   1.000
_cell.length_b   1.000
_cell.length_c   1.000
_cell.angle_alpha   90.00
_cell.angle_beta   90.00
_cell.angle_gamma   90.00
#
_symmetry.space_group_name_H-M   'P 1'
#
loop_
_entity.id
_entity.type
_entity.pdbx_description
1 polymer ?
#
loop_
_entity_poly.entity_id
_entity_poly.type
_entity_poly.pdbx_seq_one_letter_code
_entity_poly.pdbx_strand_id
1 'polypeptide(L)'
;GSYDYRTLGLGYANLGSLLMQMGHPYDSDEGRAIAGALTAALTGYSYATSAEMADAVGTFPKFDVNRDSMLRVMRNHRRAAYGADQGDYDGIGHTV
;
A
#
# COMPACT_ATOMS: atom_id res chain seq x y z
N GLY A 1 15.36 -16.75 2.87
CA GLY A 1 15.70 -15.73 1.83
C GLY A 1 14.42 -15.08 1.32
N SER A 2 14.48 -14.14 0.37
CA SER A 2 13.27 -13.47 -0.18
C SER A 2 12.26 -14.46 -0.79
N TYR A 3 12.76 -15.59 -1.32
CA TYR A 3 11.98 -16.70 -1.84
C TYR A 3 10.86 -17.17 -0.89
N ASP A 4 11.16 -17.27 0.42
CA ASP A 4 10.21 -17.79 1.41
C ASP A 4 9.07 -16.80 1.76
N TYR A 5 9.23 -15.53 1.35
CA TYR A 5 8.24 -14.47 1.54
C TYR A 5 7.43 -14.19 0.28
N ARG A 6 7.84 -14.74 -0.87
CA ARG A 6 7.20 -14.52 -2.19
C ARG A 6 6.94 -13.04 -2.47
N THR A 7 7.90 -12.18 -2.11
CA THR A 7 7.76 -10.73 -2.30
C THR A 7 7.70 -10.38 -3.79
N LEU A 8 6.90 -9.37 -4.10
CA LEU A 8 6.73 -8.85 -5.45
C LEU A 8 6.63 -7.32 -5.38
N GLY A 9 7.03 -6.64 -6.46
CA GLY A 9 7.01 -5.18 -6.57
C GLY A 9 5.97 -4.73 -7.58
N LEU A 10 4.73 -4.51 -7.13
CA LEU A 10 3.69 -3.93 -7.98
C LEU A 10 3.85 -2.41 -8.02
N GLY A 11 3.79 -1.84 -9.21
CA GLY A 11 3.81 -0.39 -9.43
C GLY A 11 2.98 -0.01 -10.65
N TYR A 12 2.96 1.27 -10.95
CA TYR A 12 2.30 1.83 -12.13
C TYR A 12 3.22 2.81 -12.83
N ALA A 13 2.95 3.05 -14.11
CA ALA A 13 3.65 4.01 -14.94
C ALA A 13 2.67 5.07 -15.47
N ASN A 14 3.20 6.06 -16.20
CA ASN A 14 2.41 7.05 -16.92
C ASN A 14 1.60 8.04 -16.06
N LEU A 15 1.95 8.21 -14.78
CA LEU A 15 1.32 9.19 -13.89
C LEU A 15 1.40 10.61 -14.46
N GLY A 16 2.56 11.01 -15.00
CA GLY A 16 2.73 12.35 -15.58
C GLY A 16 1.78 12.63 -16.75
N SER A 17 1.64 11.69 -17.67
CA SER A 17 0.71 11.83 -18.80
C SER A 17 -0.74 11.90 -18.34
N LEU A 18 -1.11 11.11 -17.33
CA LEU A 18 -2.44 11.17 -16.72
C LEU A 18 -2.71 12.56 -16.14
N LEU A 19 -1.78 13.10 -15.34
CA LEU A 19 -1.89 14.44 -14.75
C LEU A 19 -1.98 15.53 -15.83
N MET A 20 -1.15 15.45 -16.88
CA MET A 20 -1.20 16.37 -18.02
C MET A 20 -2.55 16.35 -18.72
N GLN A 21 -3.12 15.17 -18.97
CA GLN A 21 -4.42 15.02 -19.60
C GLN A 21 -5.54 15.61 -18.74
N MET A 22 -5.41 15.56 -17.41
CA MET A 22 -6.36 16.18 -16.47
C MET A 22 -6.10 17.67 -16.22
N GLY A 23 -5.01 18.23 -16.78
CA GLY A 23 -4.65 19.64 -16.60
C GLY A 23 -3.98 19.96 -15.26
N HIS A 24 -3.45 18.97 -14.55
CA HIS A 24 -2.75 19.16 -13.29
C HIS A 24 -1.22 19.21 -13.50
N PRO A 25 -0.51 20.23 -12.97
CA PRO A 25 0.96 20.23 -12.94
C PRO A 25 1.50 19.06 -12.11
N TYR A 26 2.62 18.48 -12.53
CA TYR A 26 3.19 17.28 -11.89
C TYR A 26 3.50 17.48 -10.40
N ASP A 27 4.05 18.64 -10.02
CA ASP A 27 4.46 18.98 -8.65
C ASP A 27 3.40 19.81 -7.88
N SER A 28 2.14 19.75 -8.32
CA SER A 28 1.02 20.42 -7.64
C SER A 28 0.51 19.62 -6.44
N ASP A 29 -0.20 20.29 -5.54
CA ASP A 29 -0.90 19.63 -4.42
C ASP A 29 -1.95 18.64 -4.93
N GLU A 30 -2.67 19.01 -5.99
CA GLU A 30 -3.63 18.13 -6.67
C GLU A 30 -2.93 16.90 -7.29
N GLY A 31 -1.77 17.11 -7.93
CA GLY A 31 -0.97 16.03 -8.50
C GLY A 31 -0.50 15.03 -7.44
N ARG A 32 -0.02 15.52 -6.29
CA ARG A 32 0.35 14.69 -5.14
C ARG A 32 -0.87 13.98 -4.54
N ALA A 33 -2.01 14.65 -4.43
CA ALA A 33 -3.26 14.05 -3.92
C ALA A 33 -3.75 12.90 -4.81
N ILE A 34 -3.72 13.08 -6.13
CA ILE A 34 -4.09 12.04 -7.11
C ILE A 34 -3.13 10.85 -7.04
N ALA A 35 -1.81 11.11 -7.01
CA ALA A 35 -0.80 10.06 -6.87
C ALA A 35 -0.98 9.26 -5.56
N GLY A 36 -1.24 9.96 -4.46
CA GLY A 36 -1.54 9.35 -3.16
C GLY A 36 -2.79 8.47 -3.21
N ALA A 37 -3.89 8.97 -3.80
CA ALA A 37 -5.15 8.24 -3.92
C ALA A 37 -5.00 6.98 -4.79
N LEU A 38 -4.35 7.09 -5.95
CA LEU A 38 -4.08 5.95 -6.83
C LEU A 38 -3.23 4.89 -6.13
N THR A 39 -2.18 5.32 -5.42
CA THR A 39 -1.30 4.42 -4.68
C THR A 39 -2.07 3.71 -3.56
N ALA A 40 -2.86 4.45 -2.77
CA ALA A 40 -3.66 3.89 -1.68
C ALA A 40 -4.67 2.84 -2.19
N ALA A 41 -5.36 3.15 -3.28
CA ALA A 41 -6.29 2.20 -3.92
C ALA A 41 -5.55 0.95 -4.41
N LEU A 42 -4.46 1.12 -5.16
CA LEU A 42 -3.67 -0.01 -5.67
C LEU A 42 -3.15 -0.90 -4.53
N THR A 43 -2.64 -0.30 -3.45
CA THR A 43 -2.18 -1.03 -2.27
C THR A 43 -3.31 -1.81 -1.62
N GLY A 44 -4.48 -1.19 -1.43
CA GLY A 44 -5.66 -1.86 -0.87
C GLY A 44 -6.11 -3.07 -1.69
N TYR A 45 -6.22 -2.91 -3.02
CA TYR A 45 -6.56 -4.01 -3.92
C TYR A 45 -5.48 -5.09 -3.93
N SER A 46 -4.20 -4.73 -3.92
CA SER A 46 -3.10 -5.70 -3.87
C SER A 46 -3.17 -6.60 -2.63
N TYR A 47 -3.51 -6.01 -1.48
CA TYR A 47 -3.71 -6.77 -0.26
C TYR A 47 -4.92 -7.69 -0.32
N ALA A 48 -6.05 -7.22 -0.87
CA ALA A 48 -7.24 -8.05 -1.06
C ALA A 48 -6.95 -9.24 -1.99
N THR A 49 -6.36 -8.98 -3.16
CA THR A 49 -5.98 -10.02 -4.12
C THR A 49 -4.97 -10.99 -3.53
N SER A 50 -3.99 -10.51 -2.74
CA SER A 50 -3.05 -11.41 -2.06
C SER A 50 -3.74 -12.32 -1.04
N ALA A 51 -4.80 -11.84 -0.37
CA ALA A 51 -5.59 -12.65 0.56
C ALA A 51 -6.43 -13.69 -0.19
N GLU A 52 -7.07 -13.32 -1.30
CA GLU A 52 -7.79 -14.23 -2.19
C GLU A 52 -6.86 -15.33 -2.76
N MET A 53 -5.66 -14.96 -3.18
CA MET A 53 -4.65 -15.93 -3.62
C MET A 53 -4.25 -16.89 -2.49
N ALA A 54 -4.06 -16.38 -1.28
CA ALA A 54 -3.70 -17.21 -0.13
C ALA A 54 -4.81 -18.20 0.24
N ASP A 55 -6.08 -17.83 0.04
CA ASP A 55 -7.22 -18.74 0.20
C ASP A 55 -7.19 -19.88 -0.83
N ALA A 56 -6.84 -19.57 -2.08
CA ALA A 56 -6.82 -20.54 -3.17
C ALA A 56 -5.58 -21.48 -3.16
N VAL A 57 -4.38 -20.97 -2.85
CA VAL A 57 -3.11 -21.72 -2.99
C VAL A 57 -2.25 -21.74 -1.73
N GLY A 58 -2.77 -21.26 -0.60
CA GLY A 58 -2.03 -21.12 0.65
C GLY A 58 -1.15 -19.86 0.71
N THR A 59 -0.87 -19.42 1.93
CA THR A 59 0.01 -18.27 2.20
C THR A 59 1.46 -18.55 1.80
N PHE A 60 2.31 -17.51 1.80
CA PHE A 60 3.75 -17.70 1.68
C PHE A 60 4.32 -18.46 2.90
N PRO A 61 5.41 -19.26 2.74
CA PRO A 61 5.94 -20.13 3.79
C PRO A 61 6.26 -19.47 5.13
N LYS A 62 6.64 -18.19 5.14
CA LYS A 62 6.99 -17.44 6.37
C LYS A 62 5.85 -16.59 6.92
N PHE A 63 4.60 -16.83 6.50
CA PHE A 63 3.47 -16.03 6.95
C PHE A 63 3.29 -16.06 8.46
N ASP A 64 3.33 -17.22 9.12
CA ASP A 64 3.09 -17.32 10.57
C ASP A 64 4.05 -16.45 11.40
N VAL A 65 5.32 -16.41 11.01
CA VAL A 65 6.35 -15.59 11.67
C VAL A 65 6.16 -14.09 11.36
N ASN A 66 5.63 -13.75 10.19
CA ASN A 66 5.46 -12.38 9.74
C ASN A 66 4.05 -11.81 9.99
N ARG A 67 3.10 -12.64 10.43
CA ARG A 67 1.67 -12.35 10.46
C ARG A 67 1.37 -11.04 11.17
N ASP A 68 1.89 -10.87 12.38
CA ASP A 68 1.58 -9.70 13.21
C ASP A 68 2.17 -8.41 12.64
N SER A 69 3.42 -8.48 12.16
CA SER A 69 4.09 -7.36 11.50
C SER A 69 3.36 -6.94 10.22
N MET A 70 2.99 -7.91 9.38
CA MET A 70 2.29 -7.65 8.12
C MET A 70 0.91 -7.04 8.38
N LEU A 71 0.11 -7.64 9.27
CA LEU A 71 -1.21 -7.14 9.59
C LEU A 71 -1.16 -5.76 10.27
N ARG A 72 -0.12 -5.46 11.06
CA ARG A 72 0.10 -4.11 11.62
C ARG A 72 0.30 -3.07 10.52
N VAL A 73 1.17 -3.35 9.55
CA VAL A 73 1.41 -2.44 8.41
C VAL A 73 0.13 -2.23 7.61
N MET A 74 -0.61 -3.29 7.29
CA MET A 74 -1.89 -3.19 6.59
C MET A 74 -2.92 -2.35 7.35
N ARG A 75 -3.01 -2.51 8.69
CA ARG A 75 -3.88 -1.68 9.54
C ARG A 75 -3.47 -0.21 9.53
N ASN A 76 -2.17 0.10 9.56
CA ASN A 76 -1.70 1.48 9.50
C ASN A 76 -1.95 2.12 8.13
N HIS A 77 -1.75 1.40 7.03
CA HIS A 77 -2.15 1.88 5.70
C HIS A 77 -3.64 2.16 5.61
N ARG A 78 -4.47 1.28 6.20
CA ARG A 78 -5.91 1.52 6.32
C ARG A 78 -6.18 2.82 7.09
N ARG A 79 -5.62 2.97 8.30
CA ARG A 79 -5.77 4.20 9.11
C ARG A 79 -5.40 5.46 8.34
N ALA A 80 -4.26 5.45 7.65
CA ALA A 80 -3.83 6.55 6.81
C ALA A 80 -4.83 6.87 5.68
N ALA A 81 -5.37 5.85 5.01
CA ALA A 81 -6.36 6.04 3.95
C ALA A 81 -7.71 6.60 4.48
N TYR A 82 -8.03 6.37 5.76
CA TYR A 82 -9.21 6.95 6.41
C TYR A 82 -8.92 8.28 7.12
N GLY A 83 -7.73 8.86 6.94
CA GLY A 83 -7.38 10.17 7.51
C GLY A 83 -7.20 10.17 9.03
N ALA A 84 -6.81 9.04 9.62
CA ALA A 84 -6.47 8.98 11.04
C ALA A 84 -5.17 9.75 11.34
N ASP A 85 -5.05 10.27 12.55
CA ASP A 85 -3.84 10.94 13.00
C ASP A 85 -2.67 9.96 13.10
N GLN A 86 -1.44 10.42 12.90
CA GLN A 86 -0.26 9.54 13.01
C GLN A 86 -0.11 8.92 14.41
N GLY A 87 -0.62 9.58 15.46
CA GLY A 87 -0.67 9.05 16.82
C GLY A 87 -1.52 7.79 16.96
N ASP A 88 -2.45 7.54 16.04
CA ASP A 88 -3.29 6.34 16.03
C ASP A 88 -2.61 5.14 15.36
N TYR A 89 -1.42 5.33 14.79
CA TYR A 89 -0.70 4.27 14.09
C TYR A 89 -0.02 3.32 15.08
N ASP A 90 -0.12 2.03 14.81
CA ASP A 90 0.39 0.98 15.69
C ASP A 90 1.87 0.71 15.39
N GLY A 91 2.73 0.84 16.41
CA GLY A 91 4.14 0.42 16.35
C GLY A 91 5.02 1.21 15.37
N ILE A 92 4.79 2.51 15.23
CA ILE A 92 5.67 3.42 14.46
C ILE A 92 6.80 3.96 15.34
N GLY A 93 8.01 4.07 14.79
CA GLY A 93 9.18 4.55 15.52
C GLY A 93 9.31 6.07 15.58
N HIS A 94 8.79 6.77 14.56
CA HIS A 94 8.84 8.23 14.44
C HIS A 94 7.58 8.72 13.71
N THR A 95 7.15 9.93 14.06
CA THR A 95 6.11 10.70 13.38
C THR A 95 6.78 11.80 12.55
N VAL A 96 6.18 12.18 11.43
CA VAL A 96 6.68 13.20 10.49
C VAL A 96 5.79 14.42 10.48
#